data_AF-A0A9P6U708-F1
#
_entry.id   AF-A0A9P6U708-F1
#
_cell.length_a   1.000
_cell.length_b   1.000
_cell.length_c   1.000
_cell.angle_alpha   90.00
_cell.angle_beta   90.00
_cell.angle_gamma   90.00
#
_symmetry.space_group_name_H-M   'P 1'
#
loop_
_entity.id
_entity.type
_entity.pdbx_description
1 polymer ?
#
loop_
_entity_poly.entity_id
_entity_poly.type
_entity_poly.pdbx_seq_one_letter_code
_entity_poly.pdbx_strand_id
1 'polypeptide(L)'
;GTAQIGDFGLATEEALCRDRVGTTSTMSPEVFNRKHSSLSLYDPKKAGIWALGIVFWQLKLRDLPWQNTNYDAEDDFKRYVDN
;
A
#
# COMPACT_ATOMS: atom_id res chain seq x y z
N GLY A 1 1.59 22.61 -16.48
CA GLY A 1 1.71 21.23 -16.97
C GLY A 1 0.57 20.41 -16.40
N THR A 2 0.03 19.47 -17.16
CA THR A 2 -1.03 18.54 -16.72
C THR A 2 -0.40 17.22 -16.28
N ALA A 3 -0.75 16.73 -15.09
CA ALA A 3 -0.37 15.40 -14.62
C ALA A 3 -1.51 14.42 -14.93
N GLN A 4 -1.17 13.25 -15.46
CA GLN A 4 -2.12 12.18 -15.78
C GLN A 4 -1.69 10.90 -15.05
N ILE A 5 -2.66 10.15 -14.52
CA ILE A 5 -2.43 8.84 -13.92
C ILE A 5 -2.36 7.81 -15.05
N GLY A 6 -1.41 6.89 -14.97
CA GLY A 6 -1.22 5.80 -15.93
C GLY A 6 -1.03 4.46 -15.23
N ASP A 7 -0.77 3.42 -16.01
CA ASP A 7 -0.55 2.03 -15.56
C ASP A 7 -1.77 1.40 -14.86
N PHE A 8 -2.84 1.18 -15.63
CA PHE A 8 -4.08 0.55 -15.17
C PHE A 8 -4.06 -0.99 -15.26
N GLY A 9 -2.88 -1.62 -15.39
CA GLY A 9 -2.76 -3.08 -15.55
C GLY A 9 -3.30 -3.91 -14.37
N LEU A 10 -3.48 -3.26 -13.21
CA LEU A 10 -4.02 -3.85 -11.98
C LEU A 10 -5.31 -3.14 -11.51
N ALA A 11 -5.89 -2.28 -12.34
CA ALA A 11 -7.11 -1.56 -12.00
C ALA A 11 -8.32 -2.49 -11.99
N THR A 12 -9.30 -2.16 -11.15
CA THR A 12 -10.51 -2.95 -10.96
C THR A 12 -11.71 -2.03 -10.77
N GLU A 13 -12.86 -2.46 -11.27
CA GLU A 13 -14.16 -1.81 -11.03
C GLU A 13 -14.92 -2.46 -9.87
N GLU A 14 -14.39 -3.55 -9.31
CA GLU A 14 -15.01 -4.26 -8.20
C GLU A 14 -14.98 -3.41 -6.92
N ALA A 15 -16.06 -3.49 -6.15
CA ALA A 15 -16.16 -2.79 -4.87
C ALA A 15 -15.21 -3.35 -3.80
N LEU A 16 -14.87 -4.64 -3.92
CA LEU A 16 -13.97 -5.35 -3.02
C LEU A 16 -13.13 -6.34 -3.82
N CYS A 17 -11.83 -6.41 -3.54
CA CYS A 17 -10.92 -7.28 -4.26
C CYS A 17 -10.27 -8.32 -3.35
N ARG A 18 -9.94 -9.46 -3.94
CA ARG A 18 -9.26 -10.59 -3.29
C ARG A 18 -7.86 -10.81 -3.79
N ASP A 19 -7.36 -10.05 -4.76
CA ASP A 19 -6.01 -10.28 -5.28
C ASP A 19 -4.99 -9.39 -4.59
N ARG A 20 -3.89 -9.98 -4.15
CA ARG A 20 -2.77 -9.22 -3.56
C ARG A 20 -1.94 -8.65 -4.70
N VAL A 21 -2.32 -7.46 -5.16
CA VAL A 21 -1.72 -6.78 -6.31
C VAL A 21 -1.11 -5.44 -5.91
N GLY A 22 -0.11 -4.99 -6.68
CA GLY A 22 0.59 -3.72 -6.48
C GLY A 22 2.03 -3.90 -6.00
N THR A 23 2.72 -2.77 -5.81
CA THR A 23 4.10 -2.73 -5.32
C THR A 23 4.12 -2.81 -3.80
N THR A 24 4.91 -3.71 -3.23
CA THR A 24 4.96 -3.96 -1.78
C THR A 24 5.25 -2.72 -0.92
N SER A 25 6.01 -1.77 -1.44
CA SER A 25 6.37 -0.52 -0.74
C SER A 25 5.23 0.51 -0.64
N THR A 26 4.23 0.44 -1.52
CA THR A 26 3.06 1.34 -1.56
C THR A 26 1.77 0.63 -1.21
N MET A 27 1.84 -0.68 -0.97
CA MET A 27 0.73 -1.54 -0.63
C MET A 27 0.17 -1.17 0.73
N SER A 28 -1.15 -1.13 0.85
CA SER A 28 -1.83 -0.85 2.12
C SER A 28 -1.80 -2.06 3.05
N PRO A 29 -1.89 -1.85 4.38
CA PRO A 29 -1.75 -2.92 5.35
C PRO A 29 -2.81 -4.00 5.18
N GLU A 30 -4.04 -3.65 4.79
CA GLU A 30 -5.11 -4.61 4.52
C GLU A 30 -4.85 -5.50 3.28
N VAL A 31 -4.05 -5.01 2.32
CA VAL A 31 -3.61 -5.80 1.16
C VAL A 31 -2.38 -6.64 1.53
N PHE A 32 -1.50 -6.10 2.38
CA PHE A 32 -0.23 -6.72 2.77
C PHE A 32 -0.40 -7.83 3.83
N ASN A 33 -1.15 -7.56 4.90
CA ASN A 33 -1.31 -8.44 6.05
C ASN A 33 -2.58 -9.31 5.94
N ARG A 34 -2.47 -10.42 5.22
CA ARG A 34 -3.53 -11.44 5.11
C ARG A 34 -3.47 -12.54 6.17
N LYS A 35 -2.87 -12.28 7.34
CA LYS A 35 -2.68 -13.29 8.39
C LYS A 35 -4.01 -13.93 8.87
N HIS A 36 -5.17 -13.29 8.66
CA HIS A 36 -6.48 -13.84 9.04
C HIS A 36 -7.41 -14.07 7.83
N SER A 37 -7.48 -15.32 7.40
CA SER A 37 -8.42 -15.90 6.42
C SER A 37 -8.11 -15.67 4.93
N SER A 38 -8.24 -16.76 4.17
CA SER A 38 -8.28 -16.84 2.70
C SER A 38 -9.45 -16.06 2.05
N LEU A 39 -10.19 -15.27 2.84
CA LEU A 39 -11.36 -14.49 2.48
C LEU A 39 -11.20 -12.98 2.75
N SER A 40 -10.01 -12.52 3.16
CA SER A 40 -9.80 -11.09 3.42
C SER A 40 -9.94 -10.26 2.14
N LEU A 41 -11.10 -9.62 2.02
CA LEU A 41 -11.45 -8.66 0.99
C LEU A 41 -10.93 -7.28 1.40
N TYR A 42 -10.36 -6.54 0.46
CA TYR A 42 -10.01 -5.14 0.67
C TYR A 42 -10.78 -4.22 -0.27
N ASP A 43 -10.94 -2.97 0.13
CA ASP A 43 -11.53 -1.92 -0.70
C ASP A 43 -10.42 -1.29 -1.58
N PRO A 44 -10.44 -1.50 -2.91
CA PRO A 44 -9.41 -0.99 -3.80
C PRO A 44 -9.35 0.54 -3.83
N LYS A 45 -10.45 1.24 -3.49
CA LYS A 45 -10.46 2.71 -3.41
C LYS A 45 -9.68 3.19 -2.20
N LYS A 46 -9.85 2.54 -1.05
CA LYS A 46 -9.10 2.87 0.17
C LYS A 46 -7.62 2.52 0.03
N ALA A 47 -7.31 1.36 -0.55
CA ALA A 47 -5.95 0.98 -0.88
C ALA A 47 -5.30 2.00 -1.85
N GLY A 48 -6.05 2.51 -2.82
CA GLY A 48 -5.59 3.58 -3.71
C GLY A 48 -5.29 4.91 -2.99
N ILE A 49 -6.12 5.29 -2.00
CA ILE A 49 -5.87 6.47 -1.15
C ILE A 49 -4.60 6.29 -0.33
N TRP A 50 -4.35 5.10 0.21
CA TRP A 50 -3.12 4.78 0.92
C TRP A 50 -1.89 4.95 0.01
N ALA A 51 -1.92 4.31 -1.16
CA ALA A 51 -0.82 4.40 -2.13
C ALA A 51 -0.56 5.86 -2.55
N LEU A 52 -1.61 6.66 -2.72
CA LEU A 52 -1.48 8.10 -2.98
C LEU A 52 -0.77 8.85 -1.84
N GLY A 53 -1.03 8.49 -0.58
CA GLY A 53 -0.32 9.02 0.58
C GLY A 53 1.19 8.73 0.54
N ILE A 54 1.57 7.50 0.18
CA ILE A 54 2.97 7.12 0.01
C ILE A 54 3.62 7.88 -1.15
N VAL A 55 2.90 8.10 -2.26
CA VAL A 55 3.39 8.93 -3.37
C VAL A 55 3.63 10.37 -2.92
N PHE A 56 2.72 10.99 -2.16
CA PHE A 56 2.94 12.32 -1.62
C PHE A 56 4.14 12.38 -0.67
N TRP A 57 4.32 11.36 0.16
CA TRP A 57 5.49 11.24 1.02
C TRP A 57 6.78 11.22 0.19
N GLN A 58 6.84 10.36 -0.83
CA GLN A 58 8.00 10.22 -1.69
C GLN A 58 8.28 11.49 -2.49
N LEU A 59 7.26 12.21 -2.94
CA LEU A 59 7.43 13.50 -3.61
C LEU A 59 7.99 14.57 -2.68
N LYS A 60 7.67 14.53 -1.38
CA LYS A 60 8.13 15.51 -0.39
C LYS A 60 9.51 15.19 0.17
N LEU A 61 9.74 13.94 0.54
CA LEU A 61 10.94 13.51 1.28
C LEU A 61 11.98 12.85 0.37
N ARG A 62 11.62 12.55 -0.89
CA ARG A 62 12.45 11.84 -1.88
C ARG A 62 12.94 10.47 -1.42
N ASP A 63 12.29 9.92 -0.40
CA ASP A 63 12.56 8.61 0.19
C ASP A 63 11.23 7.88 0.39
N LEU A 64 11.28 6.54 0.41
CA LEU A 64 10.13 5.73 0.79
C LEU A 64 10.11 5.60 2.32
N PRO A 65 8.93 5.69 2.95
CA PRO A 65 8.84 5.70 4.41
C PRO A 65 9.42 4.43 5.06
N TRP A 66 9.53 3.34 4.30
CA TRP A 66 9.97 2.03 4.77
C TRP A 66 11.18 1.45 4.02
N GLN A 67 11.87 2.22 3.17
CA GLN A 67 13.00 1.67 2.40
C GLN A 67 14.24 1.37 3.26
N ASN A 68 14.40 2.12 4.35
CA ASN A 68 15.58 2.07 5.22
C ASN A 68 15.24 1.63 6.66
N THR A 69 14.00 1.20 6.89
CA THR A 69 13.55 0.77 8.22
C THR A 69 14.14 -0.58 8.54
N ASN A 70 15.08 -0.61 9.48
CA ASN A 70 15.58 -1.86 10.03
C ASN A 70 14.42 -2.49 10.85
N TYR A 71 13.91 -3.64 10.38
CA TYR A 71 12.73 -4.30 10.97
C TYR A 71 12.84 -4.46 12.48
N ASP A 72 14.06 -4.62 13.02
CA ASP A 72 14.31 -4.81 14.44
C ASP A 72 14.39 -3.53 15.27
N ALA A 73 14.68 -2.38 14.66
CA ALA A 73 14.99 -1.14 15.37
C ALA A 73 13.80 -0.17 15.51
N GLU A 74 12.79 -0.26 14.64
CA GLU A 74 11.71 0.73 14.59
C GLU A 74 10.35 0.10 14.94
N ASP A 75 9.87 0.40 16.15
CA ASP A 75 8.58 -0.05 16.69
C ASP A 75 7.40 0.35 15.79
N ASP A 76 7.49 1.48 15.08
CA ASP A 76 6.42 1.95 14.18
C ASP A 76 6.28 1.04 12.95
N PHE A 77 7.38 0.53 12.40
CA PHE A 77 7.33 -0.42 11.27
C PHE A 77 6.90 -1.81 11.73
N LYS A 78 7.34 -2.27 12.91
CA LYS A 78 6.81 -3.51 13.51
C LYS A 78 5.30 -3.41 13.71
N ARG A 79 4.82 -2.28 14.26
CA ARG A 79 3.40 -2.02 14.43
C ARG A 79 2.64 -1.98 13.09
N TYR A 80 3.26 -1.49 12.03
CA TYR A 80 2.68 -1.52 10.68
C TYR A 80 2.56 -2.94 10.10
N VAL A 81 3.54 -3.80 10.34
CA VAL A 81 3.58 -5.17 9.78
C VAL A 81 2.78 -6.19 10.60
N ASP A 82 2.69 -6.01 11.92
CA ASP A 82 2.07 -6.97 12.83
C ASP A 82 0.61 -6.68 13.21
N ASN A 83 0.05 -5.51 12.88
CA ASN A 83 -1.41 -5.27 12.92
C ASN A 83 -2.09 -5.78 11.66
#